data_AF-A0AAW8ZY00-F1
#
_entry.id   AF-A0AAW8ZY00-F1
#
_cell.length_a   1.000
_cell.length_b   1.000
_cell.length_c   1.000
_cell.angle_alpha   90.00
_cell.angle_beta   90.00
_cell.angle_gamma   90.00
#
_symmetry.space_group_name_H-M   'P 1'
#
loop_
_entity.id
_entity.type
_entity.pdbx_description
1 polymer ?
#
loop_
_entity_poly.entity_id
_entity_poly.type
_entity_poly.pdbx_seq_one_letter_code
_entity_poly.pdbx_strand_id
1 'polypeptide(L)'
;MKNIFESEKLLAHAFKALFDFVVSMDATGAKDEEAPAFSYILTPKQVDEIDRVCDANQWQKITTHGIEIGVSAIQHVLKARRLKDEITDAEILEVIAKAYSPRSLLRQNRDHGQQSLIFNTHQKVKVGNTAFHGLAVLELKTEVIGIGANAKVRTYLAPVTCYHANEAKIRAIQRNRPK
;
A
#
# COMPACT_ATOMS: atom_id res chain seq x y z
N MET A 1 -20.92 10.78 -0.63
CA MET A 1 -19.83 11.26 -1.52
C MET A 1 -18.87 12.24 -0.86
N LYS A 2 -19.33 13.29 -0.14
CA LYS A 2 -18.44 14.25 0.58
C LYS A 2 -17.36 13.59 1.46
N ASN A 3 -17.69 12.49 2.13
CA ASN A 3 -16.78 11.80 3.06
C ASN A 3 -15.57 11.13 2.35
N ILE A 4 -15.73 10.63 1.11
CA ILE A 4 -14.63 9.91 0.42
C ILE A 4 -13.51 10.87 0.00
N PHE A 5 -13.85 12.05 -0.50
CA PHE A 5 -12.86 13.04 -0.93
C PHE A 5 -12.07 13.61 0.26
N GLU A 6 -12.74 13.86 1.38
CA GLU A 6 -12.05 14.26 2.62
C GLU A 6 -11.14 13.15 3.15
N SER A 7 -11.59 11.89 3.10
CA SER A 7 -10.75 10.73 3.46
C SER A 7 -9.51 10.61 2.57
N GLU A 8 -9.65 10.78 1.26
CA GLU A 8 -8.52 10.79 0.31
C GLU A 8 -7.54 11.92 0.63
N LYS A 9 -8.04 13.12 0.96
CA LYS A 9 -7.21 14.28 1.30
C LYS A 9 -6.44 14.08 2.61
N LEU A 10 -7.10 13.58 3.65
CA LEU A 10 -6.47 13.26 4.94
C LEU A 10 -5.39 12.19 4.77
N LEU A 11 -5.68 11.15 3.99
CA LEU A 11 -4.72 10.10 3.70
C LEU A 11 -3.49 10.64 2.95
N ALA A 12 -3.71 11.49 1.93
CA ALA A 12 -2.61 12.14 1.21
C ALA A 12 -1.76 13.04 2.14
N HIS A 13 -2.38 13.76 3.07
CA HIS A 13 -1.65 14.53 4.09
C HIS A 13 -0.82 13.64 5.01
N ALA A 14 -1.36 12.51 5.46
CA ALA A 14 -0.63 11.55 6.30
C ALA A 14 0.59 10.96 5.56
N PHE A 15 0.40 10.55 4.30
CA PHE A 15 1.52 10.11 3.45
C PHE A 15 2.57 11.21 3.28
N LYS A 16 2.15 12.45 3.00
CA LYS A 16 3.07 13.58 2.84
C LYS A 16 3.88 13.82 4.12
N ALA A 17 3.23 13.83 5.28
CA ALA A 17 3.91 14.05 6.56
C ALA A 17 4.98 12.98 6.84
N LEU A 18 4.65 11.70 6.64
CA LEU A 18 5.61 10.61 6.80
C LEU A 18 6.70 10.66 5.71
N PHE A 19 6.35 10.98 4.48
CA PHE A 19 7.31 11.08 3.38
C PHE A 19 8.33 12.20 3.61
N ASP A 20 7.88 13.39 3.96
CA ASP A 20 8.75 14.53 4.26
C ASP A 20 9.66 14.21 5.46
N PHE A 21 9.11 13.54 6.48
CA PHE A 21 9.90 13.05 7.62
C PHE A 21 11.03 12.16 7.12
N VAL A 22 10.72 11.09 6.37
CA VAL A 22 11.70 10.12 5.86
C VAL A 22 12.75 10.77 4.95
N VAL A 23 12.37 11.72 4.09
CA VAL A 23 13.32 12.43 3.23
C VAL A 23 14.29 13.29 4.04
N SER A 24 13.85 13.84 5.17
CA SER A 24 14.67 14.70 6.04
C SER A 24 15.48 13.94 7.10
N MET A 25 15.18 12.66 7.37
CA MET A 25 15.79 11.87 8.45
C MET A 25 17.32 11.89 8.44
N ASP A 26 17.95 11.67 7.29
CA ASP A 26 19.41 11.64 7.19
C ASP A 26 20.05 13.00 7.54
N ALA A 27 19.37 14.10 7.19
CA ALA A 27 19.84 15.46 7.43
C ALA A 27 19.60 15.92 8.87
N THR A 28 18.54 15.43 9.52
CA THR A 28 18.14 15.83 10.88
C THR A 28 18.65 14.87 11.96
N GLY A 29 19.09 13.68 11.58
CA GLY A 29 19.44 12.60 12.53
C GLY A 29 18.22 12.03 13.25
N ALA A 30 17.01 12.25 12.74
CA ALA A 30 15.76 11.77 13.32
C ALA A 30 15.68 10.23 13.30
N LYS A 31 15.00 9.67 14.30
CA LYS A 31 14.86 8.21 14.46
C LYS A 31 13.48 7.71 14.09
N ASP A 32 13.37 6.43 13.75
CA ASP A 32 12.11 5.79 13.39
C ASP A 32 11.01 5.97 14.44
N GLU A 33 11.36 6.02 15.74
CA GLU A 33 10.38 6.19 16.82
C GLU A 33 9.72 7.58 16.85
N GLU A 34 10.33 8.57 16.20
CA GLU A 34 9.83 9.95 16.11
C GLU A 34 8.91 10.16 14.89
N ALA A 35 8.77 9.14 14.05
CA ALA A 35 8.03 9.24 12.81
C ALA A 35 6.51 9.36 13.05
N PRO A 36 5.79 10.13 12.21
CA PRO A 36 4.33 10.14 12.27
C PRO A 36 3.80 8.77 11.86
N ALA A 37 3.04 8.14 12.76
CA ALA A 37 2.42 6.84 12.50
C ALA A 37 0.97 6.99 12.01
N PHE A 38 0.59 6.20 11.01
CA PHE A 38 -0.80 6.05 10.61
C PHE A 38 -1.05 4.68 10.00
N SER A 39 -2.33 4.31 9.93
CA SER A 39 -2.79 3.12 9.23
C SER A 39 -3.80 3.47 8.17
N TYR A 40 -3.64 2.90 6.99
CA TYR A 40 -4.68 2.90 5.97
C TYR A 40 -5.71 1.81 6.30
N ILE A 41 -6.92 2.21 6.67
CA ILE A 41 -8.00 1.27 6.99
C ILE A 41 -8.70 0.85 5.70
N LEU A 42 -8.73 -0.46 5.45
CA LEU A 42 -9.45 -1.04 4.33
C LEU A 42 -10.96 -0.77 4.44
N THR A 43 -11.57 -0.45 3.30
CA THR A 43 -13.03 -0.40 3.20
C THR A 43 -13.64 -1.81 3.30
N PRO A 44 -14.91 -1.97 3.67
CA PRO A 44 -15.57 -3.29 3.69
C PRO A 44 -15.42 -4.04 2.36
N LYS A 45 -15.59 -3.35 1.24
CA LYS A 45 -15.41 -3.92 -0.11
C LYS A 45 -13.98 -4.45 -0.33
N GLN A 46 -12.98 -3.74 0.17
CA GLN A 46 -11.58 -4.16 0.07
C GLN A 46 -11.30 -5.36 0.97
N VAL A 47 -11.88 -5.41 2.18
CA VAL A 47 -11.84 -6.59 3.05
C VAL A 47 -12.46 -7.81 2.33
N ASP A 48 -13.64 -7.66 1.73
CA ASP A 48 -14.28 -8.74 0.96
C ASP A 48 -13.45 -9.18 -0.26
N GLU A 49 -12.68 -8.27 -0.86
CA GLU A 49 -11.78 -8.59 -1.97
C GLU A 49 -10.56 -9.38 -1.52
N ILE A 50 -9.90 -9.00 -0.42
CA ILE A 50 -8.76 -9.75 0.09
C ILE A 50 -9.19 -11.10 0.70
N ASP A 51 -10.35 -11.17 1.36
CA ASP A 51 -10.87 -12.44 1.87
C ASP A 51 -11.10 -13.46 0.75
N ARG A 52 -11.64 -13.02 -0.39
CA ARG A 52 -11.76 -13.87 -1.59
C ARG A 52 -10.42 -14.30 -2.16
N VAL A 53 -9.41 -13.42 -2.12
CA VAL A 53 -8.04 -13.78 -2.53
C VAL A 53 -7.48 -14.84 -1.58
N CYS A 54 -7.67 -14.68 -0.26
CA CYS A 54 -7.25 -15.66 0.72
C CYS A 54 -7.96 -17.00 0.53
N ASP A 55 -9.29 -17.00 0.39
CA ASP A 55 -10.09 -18.21 0.17
C ASP A 55 -9.65 -18.95 -1.10
N ALA A 56 -9.49 -18.24 -2.22
CA ALA A 56 -9.08 -18.83 -3.49
C ALA A 56 -7.67 -19.47 -3.47
N ASN A 57 -6.82 -19.03 -2.54
CA ASN A 57 -5.44 -19.51 -2.42
C ASN A 57 -5.18 -20.30 -1.13
N GLN A 58 -6.23 -20.61 -0.36
CA GLN A 58 -6.13 -21.30 0.94
C GLN A 58 -5.20 -20.58 1.93
N TRP A 59 -5.18 -19.24 1.90
CA TRP A 59 -4.43 -18.44 2.87
C TRP A 59 -5.30 -18.11 4.08
N GLN A 60 -4.64 -17.82 5.20
CA GLN A 60 -5.33 -17.31 6.39
C GLN A 60 -5.96 -15.95 6.08
N LYS A 61 -7.21 -15.75 6.51
CA LYS A 61 -7.89 -14.45 6.38
C LYS A 61 -7.24 -13.41 7.28
N ILE A 62 -7.32 -12.15 6.86
CA ILE A 62 -6.83 -11.06 7.69
C ILE A 62 -7.70 -10.92 8.94
N THR A 63 -7.07 -10.68 10.07
CA THR A 63 -7.72 -10.33 11.33
C THR A 63 -7.55 -8.85 11.66
N THR A 64 -6.69 -8.15 10.92
CA THR A 64 -6.47 -6.70 11.02
C THR A 64 -6.72 -6.04 9.69
N HIS A 65 -7.63 -5.06 9.67
CA HIS A 65 -8.04 -4.35 8.45
C HIS A 65 -7.24 -3.06 8.21
N GLY A 66 -6.30 -2.73 9.09
CA GLY A 66 -5.38 -1.61 8.92
C GLY A 66 -4.07 -2.08 8.28
N ILE A 67 -3.60 -1.32 7.28
CA ILE A 67 -2.25 -1.43 6.73
C ILE A 67 -1.42 -0.33 7.39
N GLU A 68 -0.50 -0.74 8.25
CA GLU A 68 0.43 0.19 8.89
C GLU A 68 1.48 0.65 7.87
N ILE A 69 1.63 1.96 7.73
CA ILE A 69 2.64 2.56 6.86
C ILE A 69 3.69 3.21 7.76
N GLY A 70 4.87 2.60 7.82
CA GLY A 70 6.01 3.07 8.60
C GLY A 70 7.16 3.60 7.75
N VAL A 71 8.19 4.07 8.44
CA VAL A 71 9.43 4.62 7.85
C VAL A 71 10.05 3.66 6.84
N SER A 72 10.25 2.40 7.23
CA SER A 72 10.89 1.37 6.40
C SER A 72 10.19 1.16 5.06
N ALA A 73 8.86 1.24 5.03
CA ALA A 73 8.07 1.11 3.81
C ALA A 73 8.34 2.28 2.84
N ILE A 74 8.38 3.51 3.35
CA ILE A 74 8.65 4.70 2.53
C ILE A 74 10.11 4.74 2.07
N GLN A 75 11.07 4.43 2.96
CA GLN A 75 12.50 4.34 2.60
C GLN A 75 12.73 3.33 1.48
N HIS A 76 12.07 2.16 1.56
CA HIS A 76 12.17 1.14 0.52
C HIS A 76 11.66 1.66 -0.83
N VAL A 77 10.50 2.34 -0.84
CA VAL A 77 9.94 2.93 -2.07
C VAL A 77 10.85 4.02 -2.61
N LEU A 78 11.32 4.96 -1.79
CA LEU A 78 12.26 6.01 -2.19
C LEU A 78 13.51 5.43 -2.86
N LYS A 79 14.18 4.48 -2.19
CA LYS A 79 15.38 3.83 -2.72
C LYS A 79 15.09 3.11 -4.03
N ALA A 80 14.00 2.35 -4.10
CA ALA A 80 13.66 1.58 -5.30
C ALA A 80 13.31 2.49 -6.47
N ARG A 81 12.51 3.54 -6.25
CA ARG A 81 12.00 4.40 -7.33
C ARG A 81 13.04 5.41 -7.83
N ARG A 82 13.84 6.00 -6.94
CA ARG A 82 14.95 6.88 -7.35
C ARG A 82 15.98 6.13 -8.22
N LEU A 83 16.28 4.88 -7.89
CA LEU A 83 17.32 4.11 -8.58
C LEU A 83 16.82 3.33 -9.80
N LYS A 84 15.62 2.74 -9.74
CA LYS A 84 15.12 1.87 -10.82
C LYS A 84 14.30 2.61 -11.85
N ASP A 85 13.54 3.61 -11.41
CA ASP A 85 12.58 4.32 -12.25
C ASP A 85 13.05 5.74 -12.58
N GLU A 86 14.06 6.25 -11.87
CA GLU A 86 14.64 7.59 -12.05
C GLU A 86 13.60 8.73 -11.95
N ILE A 87 12.60 8.55 -11.09
CA ILE A 87 11.53 9.52 -10.86
C ILE A 87 11.80 10.40 -9.64
N THR A 88 11.22 11.60 -9.65
CA THR A 88 11.37 12.60 -8.59
C THR A 88 10.60 12.22 -7.32
N ASP A 89 11.00 12.76 -6.18
CA ASP A 89 10.32 12.57 -4.90
C ASP A 89 8.84 12.97 -4.93
N ALA A 90 8.52 14.06 -5.63
CA ALA A 90 7.14 14.52 -5.80
C ALA A 90 6.29 13.48 -6.56
N GLU A 91 6.84 12.88 -7.62
CA GLU A 91 6.18 11.81 -8.36
C GLU A 91 6.03 10.55 -7.51
N ILE A 92 7.05 10.19 -6.72
CA ILE A 92 6.99 9.04 -5.80
C ILE A 92 5.85 9.23 -4.79
N LEU A 93 5.77 10.41 -4.16
CA LEU A 93 4.70 10.72 -3.23
C LEU A 93 3.33 10.64 -3.90
N GLU A 94 3.19 11.16 -5.12
CA GLU A 94 1.94 11.08 -5.89
C GLU A 94 1.57 9.62 -6.19
N VAL A 95 2.53 8.78 -6.59
CA VAL A 95 2.34 7.34 -6.81
C VAL A 95 1.78 6.66 -5.56
N ILE A 96 2.39 6.89 -4.40
CA ILE A 96 1.96 6.29 -3.13
C ILE A 96 0.54 6.77 -2.79
N ALA A 97 0.30 8.08 -2.80
CA ALA A 97 -0.98 8.67 -2.42
C ALA A 97 -2.13 8.25 -3.35
N LYS A 98 -1.86 7.95 -4.62
CA LYS A 98 -2.88 7.46 -5.57
C LYS A 98 -3.07 5.94 -5.50
N ALA A 99 -2.05 5.17 -5.11
CA ALA A 99 -2.16 3.72 -4.96
C ALA A 99 -3.11 3.35 -3.81
N TYR A 100 -3.03 4.07 -2.68
CA TYR A 100 -3.90 3.89 -1.54
C TYR A 100 -5.06 4.89 -1.59
N SER A 101 -6.25 4.40 -1.91
CA SER A 101 -7.50 5.16 -1.92
C SER A 101 -8.66 4.25 -1.54
N PRO A 102 -9.72 4.77 -0.89
CA PRO A 102 -10.97 4.03 -0.66
C PRO A 102 -11.59 3.40 -1.92
N ARG A 103 -11.21 3.88 -3.10
CA ARG A 103 -11.66 3.36 -4.40
C ARG A 103 -10.69 2.37 -5.05
N SER A 104 -9.62 2.02 -4.36
CA SER A 104 -8.62 1.09 -4.87
C SER A 104 -9.15 -0.34 -4.83
N LEU A 105 -8.74 -1.12 -5.81
CA LEU A 105 -9.06 -2.54 -5.92
C LEU A 105 -7.95 -3.35 -5.29
N LEU A 106 -8.31 -4.48 -4.67
CA LEU A 106 -7.37 -5.49 -4.17
C LEU A 106 -7.40 -6.72 -5.07
N ARG A 107 -6.24 -7.18 -5.52
CA ARG A 107 -6.09 -8.37 -6.35
C ARG A 107 -4.90 -9.21 -5.89
N GLN A 108 -4.88 -10.48 -6.21
CA GLN A 108 -3.71 -11.33 -5.97
C GLN A 108 -2.52 -10.90 -6.83
N ASN A 109 -1.31 -10.93 -6.26
CA ASN A 109 -0.07 -10.90 -7.03
C ASN A 109 0.34 -12.34 -7.40
N ARG A 110 -0.15 -12.83 -8.55
CA ARG A 110 -0.08 -14.27 -8.92
C ARG A 110 1.33 -14.86 -8.92
N ASP A 111 2.32 -14.06 -9.29
CA ASP A 111 3.70 -14.53 -9.45
C ASP A 111 4.50 -14.49 -8.14
N HIS A 112 3.88 -14.02 -7.04
CA HIS A 112 4.58 -13.71 -5.80
C HIS A 112 3.81 -14.17 -4.56
N GLY A 113 3.65 -15.49 -4.38
CA GLY A 113 3.24 -16.11 -3.12
C GLY A 113 2.07 -15.40 -2.42
N GLN A 114 2.19 -15.21 -1.10
CA GLN A 114 1.19 -14.52 -0.26
C GLN A 114 1.22 -12.99 -0.42
N GLN A 115 1.17 -12.50 -1.66
CA GLN A 115 1.09 -11.08 -1.94
C GLN A 115 -0.21 -10.70 -2.65
N SER A 116 -0.66 -9.48 -2.34
CA SER A 116 -1.76 -8.81 -3.00
C SER A 116 -1.30 -7.46 -3.55
N LEU A 117 -2.08 -6.91 -4.47
CA LEU A 117 -1.87 -5.65 -5.15
C LEU A 117 -3.05 -4.74 -4.81
N ILE A 118 -2.76 -3.53 -4.34
CA ILE A 118 -3.74 -2.46 -4.19
C ILE A 118 -3.46 -1.37 -5.22
N PHE A 119 -4.48 -0.99 -6.00
CA PHE A 119 -4.32 0.02 -7.06
C PHE A 119 -5.61 0.75 -7.38
N ASN A 120 -5.49 2.00 -7.82
CA ASN A 120 -6.63 2.85 -8.15
C ASN A 120 -6.78 3.03 -9.66
N THR A 121 -7.91 2.61 -10.22
CA THR A 121 -8.22 2.75 -11.65
C THR A 121 -8.91 4.07 -11.98
N HIS A 122 -9.37 4.82 -10.98
CA HIS A 122 -10.13 6.06 -11.16
C HIS A 122 -9.26 7.31 -11.19
N GLN A 123 -8.03 7.23 -10.68
CA GLN A 123 -7.09 8.34 -10.66
C GLN A 123 -5.78 7.90 -11.30
N LYS A 124 -5.28 8.73 -12.22
CA LYS A 124 -3.97 8.56 -12.82
C LYS A 124 -2.95 9.40 -12.04
N VAL A 125 -1.69 8.99 -12.12
CA VAL A 125 -0.51 9.75 -11.70
C VAL A 125 0.22 10.17 -12.95
N LYS A 126 0.76 11.40 -12.98
CA LYS A 126 1.68 11.80 -14.04
C LYS A 126 3.12 11.52 -13.59
N VAL A 127 3.85 10.79 -14.41
CA VAL A 127 5.30 10.60 -14.26
C VAL A 127 5.92 11.09 -15.56
N GLY A 128 6.72 12.16 -15.48
CA GLY A 128 7.07 13.01 -16.59
C GLY A 128 5.81 13.45 -17.36
N ASN A 129 5.79 13.16 -18.66
CA ASN A 129 4.65 13.48 -19.54
C ASN A 129 3.65 12.33 -19.74
N THR A 130 3.82 11.21 -19.02
CA THR A 130 3.01 10.00 -19.22
C THR A 130 2.10 9.73 -18.03
N ALA A 131 0.86 9.33 -18.32
CA ALA A 131 -0.12 8.99 -17.29
C ALA A 131 -0.08 7.49 -16.94
N PHE A 132 0.06 7.19 -15.65
CA PHE A 132 0.12 5.84 -15.09
C PHE A 132 -0.93 5.65 -13.98
N HIS A 133 -1.00 4.45 -13.41
CA HIS A 133 -1.72 4.18 -12.17
C HIS A 133 -0.75 3.99 -11.00
N GLY A 134 -1.10 4.48 -9.81
CA GLY A 134 -0.42 4.07 -8.59
C GLY A 134 -0.80 2.63 -8.22
N LEU A 135 0.20 1.82 -7.90
CA LEU A 135 0.02 0.43 -7.46
C LEU A 135 0.97 0.14 -6.30
N ALA A 136 0.43 -0.42 -5.22
CA ALA A 136 1.19 -0.91 -4.07
C ALA A 136 1.11 -2.44 -4.00
N VAL A 137 2.23 -3.04 -3.61
CA VAL A 137 2.35 -4.48 -3.33
C VAL A 137 2.29 -4.65 -1.82
N LEU A 138 1.45 -5.58 -1.38
CA LEU A 138 1.21 -5.91 0.00
C LEU A 138 1.51 -7.39 0.21
N GLU A 139 2.08 -7.75 1.34
CA GLU A 139 2.33 -9.14 1.72
C GLU A 139 1.46 -9.51 2.92
N LEU A 140 0.87 -10.69 2.89
CA LEU A 140 0.18 -11.25 4.03
C LEU A 140 1.22 -11.68 5.07
N LYS A 141 1.10 -11.16 6.28
CA LYS A 141 1.93 -11.54 7.42
C LYS A 141 1.06 -12.15 8.50
N THR A 142 1.60 -13.16 9.17
CA THR A 142 1.00 -13.77 10.35
C THR A 142 2.00 -13.68 11.50
N GLU A 143 1.57 -13.14 12.63
CA GLU A 143 2.36 -13.02 13.84
C GLU A 143 1.58 -13.51 15.05
N VAL A 144 2.29 -14.04 16.04
CA VAL A 144 1.71 -14.43 17.33
C VAL A 144 2.00 -13.30 18.32
N ILE A 145 0.95 -12.72 18.90
CA ILE A 145 1.02 -11.63 19.85
C ILE A 145 0.74 -12.17 21.25
N GLY A 146 1.64 -11.87 22.19
CA GLY A 146 1.56 -12.30 23.58
C GLY A 146 2.27 -13.63 23.84
N ILE A 147 2.12 -14.15 25.07
CA ILE A 147 2.79 -15.36 25.54
C ILE A 147 1.81 -16.28 26.28
N GLY A 148 2.07 -17.58 26.23
CA GLY A 148 1.30 -18.59 26.96
C GLY A 148 -0.17 -18.68 26.51
N ALA A 149 -1.07 -18.91 27.46
CA ALA A 149 -2.51 -19.13 27.21
C ALA A 149 -3.23 -17.92 26.57
N ASN A 150 -2.63 -16.74 26.57
CA ASN A 150 -3.21 -15.51 26.03
C ASN A 150 -2.67 -15.14 24.63
N ALA A 151 -1.83 -15.99 24.04
CA ALA A 151 -1.29 -15.76 22.71
C ALA A 151 -2.41 -15.68 21.66
N LYS A 152 -2.37 -14.65 20.81
CA LYS A 152 -3.32 -14.44 19.71
C LYS A 152 -2.59 -14.46 18.38
N VAL A 153 -3.18 -15.07 17.38
CA VAL A 153 -2.67 -15.01 16.01
C VAL A 153 -3.25 -13.79 15.33
N ARG A 154 -2.40 -12.89 14.85
CA ARG A 154 -2.76 -11.75 14.03
C ARG A 154 -2.31 -11.99 12.60
N THR A 155 -3.22 -11.84 11.65
CA THR A 155 -2.92 -11.87 10.22
C THR A 155 -3.26 -10.52 9.61
N TYR A 156 -2.34 -9.92 8.87
CA TYR A 156 -2.46 -8.54 8.36
C TYR A 156 -1.73 -8.37 7.03
N LEU A 157 -2.02 -7.27 6.32
CA LEU A 157 -1.29 -6.88 5.12
C LEU A 157 -0.19 -5.89 5.48
N ALA A 158 1.05 -6.22 5.13
CA ALA A 158 2.22 -5.37 5.29
C ALA A 158 2.64 -4.77 3.94
N PRO A 159 3.01 -3.48 3.88
CA PRO A 159 3.49 -2.88 2.64
C PRO A 159 4.85 -3.46 2.22
N VAL A 160 4.99 -3.83 0.95
CA VAL A 160 6.25 -4.29 0.37
C VAL A 160 6.89 -3.18 -0.45
N THR A 161 6.15 -2.64 -1.42
CA THR A 161 6.65 -1.57 -2.31
C THR A 161 5.48 -0.85 -2.98
N CYS A 162 5.78 0.23 -3.68
CA CYS A 162 4.82 1.00 -4.46
C CYS A 162 5.48 1.58 -5.71
N TYR A 163 4.77 1.55 -6.83
CA TYR A 163 5.27 1.99 -8.12
C TYR A 163 4.15 2.39 -9.09
N HIS A 164 4.52 3.07 -10.17
CA HIS A 164 3.59 3.44 -11.22
C HIS A 164 3.45 2.31 -12.24
N ALA A 165 2.22 1.91 -12.56
CA ALA A 165 1.93 0.84 -13.50
C ALA A 165 1.22 1.38 -14.75
N ASN A 166 1.62 0.88 -15.92
CA ASN A 166 0.96 1.22 -17.17
C ASN A 166 -0.43 0.55 -17.30
N GLU A 167 -1.22 1.04 -18.24
CA GLU A 167 -2.57 0.55 -18.51
C GLU A 167 -2.59 -0.96 -18.83
N ALA A 168 -1.61 -1.44 -19.60
CA ALA A 168 -1.51 -2.85 -19.96
C ALA A 168 -1.35 -3.76 -18.73
N LYS A 169 -0.49 -3.37 -17.78
CA LYS A 169 -0.27 -4.10 -16.53
C LYS A 169 -1.54 -4.11 -15.67
N ILE A 170 -2.23 -2.97 -15.54
CA ILE A 170 -3.49 -2.90 -14.80
C ILE A 170 -4.56 -3.80 -15.41
N ARG A 171 -4.72 -3.78 -16.74
CA ARG A 171 -5.67 -4.68 -17.44
C ARG A 171 -5.33 -6.15 -17.23
N ALA A 172 -4.06 -6.53 -17.28
CA ALA A 172 -3.63 -7.90 -17.02
C ALA A 172 -4.02 -8.34 -15.60
N ILE A 173 -3.79 -7.49 -14.59
CA ILE A 173 -4.18 -7.75 -13.20
C ILE A 173 -5.70 -7.90 -13.07
N GLN A 174 -6.48 -7.05 -13.75
CA GLN A 174 -7.95 -7.08 -13.65
C GLN A 174 -8.59 -8.31 -14.29
N ARG A 175 -8.06 -8.79 -15.43
CA ARG A 175 -8.54 -10.03 -16.08
C ARG A 175 -8.31 -11.26 -15.22
N ASN A 176 -7.37 -11.17 -14.29
CA ASN A 176 -6.92 -12.25 -13.44
C ASN A 176 -7.73 -12.41 -12.13
N ARG A 177 -8.96 -11.89 -12.10
CA ARG A 177 -9.84 -11.98 -10.92
C ARG A 177 -10.16 -13.46 -10.61
N PRO A 178 -9.93 -13.94 -9.37
CA PRO A 178 -10.42 -15.26 -8.97
C PRO A 178 -11.94 -15.32 -9.14
N LYS A 179 -12.43 -16.44 -9.70
CA LYS A 179 -13.85 -16.68 -9.95
C LYS A 179 -14.62 -16.73 -8.63
#